data_AF-A0A834MF93-F1
#
_entry.id   AF-A0A834MF93-F1
#
_cell.length_a   1.000
_cell.length_b   1.000
_cell.length_c   1.000
_cell.angle_alpha   90.00
_cell.angle_beta   90.00
_cell.angle_gamma   90.00
#
_symmetry.space_group_name_H-M   'P 1'
#
loop_
_entity.id
_entity.type
_entity.pdbx_description
1 polymer ?
#
loop_
_entity_poly.entity_id
_entity_poly.type
_entity_poly.pdbx_seq_one_letter_code
_entity_poly.pdbx_strand_id
1 'polypeptide(L)' 'YAAFQVFVNPTFHYVKEIVAGQHAVLEFEVEIDGIVVNGADMLTWNDQQQVTEFKVMIRPLKAINLIHAKMMAMLQNH' A
#
# COMPACT_ATOMS: atom_id res chain seq x y z
N TYR A 1 5.65 0.53 -8.69
CA TYR A 1 5.14 0.81 -7.33
C TYR A 1 4.45 2.17 -7.25
N ALA A 2 3.35 2.38 -8.00
CA ALA A 2 2.67 3.68 -8.04
C ALA A 2 1.84 3.95 -6.76
N ALA A 3 1.28 2.91 -6.14
CA ALA A 3 0.51 3.05 -4.90
C ALA A 3 1.39 3.58 -3.74
N PHE A 4 2.62 3.07 -3.60
CA PHE A 4 3.55 3.52 -2.55
C PHE A 4 3.83 5.03 -2.63
N GLN A 5 4.01 5.58 -3.83
CA GLN A 5 4.24 7.02 -4.01
C GLN A 5 3.03 7.88 -3.61
N VAL A 6 1.82 7.34 -3.62
CA VAL A 6 0.61 8.04 -3.15
C VAL A 6 0.54 8.08 -1.62
N PHE A 7 1.07 7.06 -0.94
CA PHE A 7 1.00 6.93 0.51
C PHE A 7 2.19 7.53 1.26
N VAL A 8 3.36 7.67 0.62
CA VAL A 8 4.55 8.19 1.30
C VAL A 8 4.39 9.67 1.58
N ASN A 9 3.86 9.97 2.75
CA ASN A 9 3.83 11.28 3.37
C ASN A 9 4.26 11.15 4.85
N PRO A 10 4.50 12.25 5.57
CA PRO A 10 5.03 12.20 6.93
C PRO A 10 4.21 11.41 7.96
N THR A 11 2.93 11.11 7.66
CA THR A 11 2.04 10.35 8.56
C THR A 11 2.06 8.84 8.30
N PHE A 12 2.68 8.39 7.22
CA PHE A 12 2.76 6.97 6.89
C PHE A 12 3.61 6.21 7.91
N HIS A 13 3.07 5.12 8.45
CA HIS A 13 3.81 4.21 9.31
C HIS A 13 3.21 2.80 9.29
N TYR A 14 4.06 1.79 9.47
CA TYR A 14 3.61 0.41 9.66
C TYR A 14 3.11 0.22 11.10
N VAL A 15 1.94 -0.40 11.25
CA VAL A 15 1.28 -0.64 12.54
C VAL A 15 1.26 -2.13 12.93
N LYS A 16 1.40 -3.04 11.95
CA LYS A 16 1.53 -4.48 12.20
C LYS A 16 2.33 -5.16 11.09
N GLU A 17 3.16 -6.11 11.48
CA GLU A 17 3.85 -7.01 10.57
C GLU A 17 3.52 -8.46 10.94
N ILE A 18 3.13 -9.25 9.94
CA ILE A 18 2.86 -10.68 10.06
C ILE A 18 3.70 -11.40 9.02
N VAL A 19 4.59 -12.28 9.45
CA VAL A 19 5.41 -13.11 8.56
C VAL A 19 5.07 -14.58 8.78
N ALA A 20 4.78 -15.29 7.69
CA ALA A 20 4.44 -16.71 7.71
C ALA A 20 5.10 -17.42 6.51
N GLY A 21 6.25 -18.06 6.75
CA GLY A 21 7.02 -18.73 5.71
C GLY A 21 7.49 -17.75 4.63
N GLN A 22 7.01 -17.94 3.40
CA GLN A 22 7.33 -17.09 2.25
C GLN A 22 6.30 -15.98 2.00
N HIS A 23 5.44 -15.71 2.98
CA HIS A 23 4.41 -14.69 2.91
C HIS A 23 4.61 -13.66 4.00
N ALA A 24 4.34 -12.39 3.69
CA ALA A 24 4.23 -11.34 4.68
C ALA A 24 3.02 -10.44 4.42
N VAL A 25 2.45 -9.92 5.51
CA VAL A 25 1.42 -8.90 5.52
C VAL A 25 1.92 -7.74 6.37
N LEU A 26 2.06 -6.57 5.76
CA LEU A 26 2.51 -5.34 6.39
C LEU A 26 1.33 -4.36 6.45
N GLU A 27 0.69 -4.28 7.62
CA GLU A 27 -0.39 -3.32 7.89
C GLU A 27 0.21 -1.93 8.13
N PHE A 28 -0.34 -0.92 7.45
CA PHE A 28 0.09 0.47 7.56
C PHE A 28 -1.10 1.40 7.80
N GLU A 29 -0.79 2.55 8.38
CA GLU A 29 -1.70 3.68 8.50
C GLU A 29 -1.08 4.95 7.95
N VAL A 30 -1.93 5.81 7.39
CA VAL A 30 -1.55 7.09 6.81
C VAL A 30 -2.77 8.01 6.75
N GLU A 31 -2.56 9.30 6.96
CA GLU A 31 -3.58 10.32 6.73
C GLU A 31 -3.39 10.94 5.35
N ILE A 32 -4.48 11.02 4.57
CA ILE A 32 -4.50 11.69 3.27
C ILE A 32 -5.73 12.58 3.22
N ASP A 33 -5.52 13.88 3.01
CA ASP A 33 -6.60 14.87 2.88
C ASP A 33 -7.60 14.80 4.07
N GLY A 34 -7.09 14.64 5.30
CA GLY A 34 -7.88 14.53 6.53
C GLY A 34 -8.57 13.17 6.75
N ILE A 35 -8.32 12.19 5.88
CA ILE A 35 -8.87 10.84 5.98
C ILE A 35 -7.78 9.89 6.47
N VAL A 36 -8.02 9.25 7.62
CA VAL A 36 -7.21 8.11 8.06
C VAL A 36 -7.49 6.92 7.14
N VAL A 37 -6.43 6.46 6.50
CA VAL A 37 -6.38 5.29 5.63
C VAL A 37 -5.60 4.21 6.37
N ASN A 38 -6.15 3.00 6.35
CA ASN A 38 -5.44 1.81 6.80
C ASN A 38 -5.34 0.86 5.60
N GLY A 39 -4.16 0.28 5.43
CA GLY A 39 -3.90 -0.61 4.32
C GLY A 39 -3.01 -1.77 4.74
N ALA A 40 -2.89 -2.74 3.85
CA ALA A 40 -1.98 -3.86 4.03
C ALA A 40 -1.29 -4.19 2.71
N ASP A 41 0.05 -4.21 2.74
CA ASP A 41 0.86 -4.79 1.68
C ASP A 41 1.01 -6.29 1.95
N MET A 42 0.53 -7.10 1.03
CA MET A 42 0.63 -8.56 1.09
C MET A 42 1.62 -9.02 0.02
N LEU A 43 2.70 -9.65 0.44
CA LEU A 43 3.77 -10.07 -0.45
C LEU A 43 4.10 -11.56 -0.27
N THR A 44 4.37 -12.22 -1.38
CA THR A 44 4.89 -13.59 -1.44
C THR A 44 6.22 -13.56 -2.18
N TRP A 45 7.22 -14.31 -1.70
CA TRP A 45 8.48 -14.51 -2.40
C TRP A 45 8.76 -15.99 -2.68
N ASN A 46 9.71 -16.28 -3.57
CA ASN A 46 10.19 -17.64 -3.85
C ASN A 46 11.50 -17.94 -3.10
N ASP A 47 12.00 -19.16 -3.24
CA ASP A 47 13.25 -19.61 -2.62
C ASP A 47 14.49 -18.81 -3.07
N GLN A 48 14.40 -18.11 -4.22
CA GLN A 48 15.44 -17.19 -4.71
C GLN A 48 15.28 -15.77 -4.16
N GLN A 49 14.41 -15.55 -3.16
CA GLN A 49 14.11 -14.26 -2.54
C GLN A 49 13.53 -13.22 -3.52
N GLN A 50 12.88 -13.69 -4.59
CA GLN A 50 12.21 -12.82 -5.55
C GLN A 50 10.74 -12.71 -5.22
N VAL A 51 10.19 -11.50 -5.23
CA VAL A 51 8.75 -11.26 -5.03
C VAL A 51 7.97 -11.87 -6.20
N THR A 52 7.10 -12.83 -5.91
CA THR A 52 6.23 -13.50 -6.89
C THR A 52 4.79 -12.99 -6.85
N GLU A 53 4.39 -12.36 -5.75
CA GLU A 53 3.07 -11.78 -5.58
C GLU A 53 3.17 -10.50 -4.76
N PHE A 54 2.44 -9.47 -5.18
CA PHE A 54 2.29 -8.23 -4.43
C PHE A 54 0.85 -7.73 -4.57
N LYS A 55 0.14 -7.66 -3.45
CA LYS A 55 -1.24 -7.18 -3.36
C LYS A 55 -1.32 -6.06 -2.32
N VAL A 56 -2.15 -5.07 -2.60
CA VAL A 56 -2.42 -3.96 -1.68
C VAL A 56 -3.90 -3.94 -1.37
N MET A 57 -4.25 -4.02 -0.09
CA MET A 57 -5.62 -3.89 0.40
C MET A 57 -5.75 -2.56 1.12
N ILE A 58 -6.83 -1.81 0.87
CA ILE A 58 -7.04 -0.48 1.46
C ILE A 58 -8.44 -0.33 2.04
N ARG A 59 -8.54 0.35 3.18
CA ARG A 59 -9.78 0.85 3.77
C ARG A 59 -9.61 2.30 4.25
N PRO A 60 -10.70 3.08 4.36
CA PRO A 60 -12.07 2.78 3.91
C PRO A 60 -12.23 2.92 2.38
N LEU A 61 -13.39 2.50 1.82
CA LEU A 61 -13.67 2.59 0.38
C LEU A 61 -13.45 3.99 -0.22
N LYS A 62 -13.77 5.06 0.53
CA LYS A 62 -13.51 6.44 0.09
C LYS A 62 -12.03 6.73 -0.18
N ALA A 63 -11.11 6.05 0.53
CA ALA A 63 -9.68 6.16 0.30
C ALA A 63 -9.28 5.53 -1.03
N ILE A 64 -9.93 4.43 -1.44
CA ILE A 64 -9.68 3.77 -2.74
C ILE A 64 -9.95 4.74 -3.90
N ASN A 65 -11.05 5.48 -3.85
CA ASN A 65 -11.37 6.49 -4.87
C ASN A 65 -10.32 7.62 -4.93
N LEU A 66 -9.84 8.07 -3.76
CA LEU A 66 -8.79 9.08 -3.67
C LEU A 66 -7.47 8.59 -4.28
N ILE A 67 -7.09 7.35 -3.99
CA ILE A 67 -5.89 6.72 -4.54
C ILE A 67 -6.01 6.56 -6.05
N HIS A 68 -7.14 6.06 -6.55
CA HIS A 68 -7.38 5.93 -7.99
C HIS A 68 -7.24 7.28 -8.70
N ALA A 69 -7.80 8.36 -8.14
CA ALA A 69 -7.65 9.71 -8.68
C ALA A 69 -6.19 10.18 -8.71
N LYS A 70 -5.44 9.99 -7.62
CA LYS A 70 -4.02 10.39 -7.55
C LYS A 70 -3.13 9.54 -8.47
N MET A 71 -3.37 8.23 -8.56
CA MET A 71 -2.65 7.35 -9.50
C MET A 71 -2.91 7.73 -10.95
N MET A 72 -4.15 8.05 -11.32
CA MET A 72 -4.48 8.53 -12.67
C MET A 72 -3.77 9.85 -13.01
N ALA A 73 -3.71 10.79 -12.06
CA ALA A 73 -2.97 12.05 -12.25
C ALA A 73 -1.46 11.84 -12.46
N MET A 74 -0.87 10.83 -11.80
CA MET A 74 0.55 10.50 -12.01
C MET A 74 0.83 9.90 -13.39
N LEU A 75 -0.12 9.14 -13.94
CA LEU A 75 -0.02 8.57 -15.28
C LEU A 75 -0.19 9.61 -16.39
N GLN A 76 -0.89 10.71 -16.13
CA GLN A 76 -1.09 11.80 -17.11
C GLN A 76 0.09 12.77 -17.20
N ASN A 77 0.99 12.76 -16.21
CA ASN A 77 2.18 13.62 -16.16
C ASN A 77 3.46 12.92 -16.68
N HIS A 78 3.31 11.84 -17.45
CA HIS A 78 4.35 11.16 -18.22
C HIS A 78 3.87 10.95 -19.65
#